data_AF-A0A527X4B9-F1
#
_entry.id   AF-A0A527X4B9-F1
#
_cell.length_a   1.000
_cell.length_b   1.000
_cell.length_c   1.000
_cell.angle_alpha   90.00
_cell.angle_beta   90.00
_cell.angle_gamma   90.00
#
_symmetry.space_group_name_H-M   'P 1'
#
loop_
_entity.id
_entity.type
_entity.pdbx_description
1 polymer ?
#
loop_
_entity_poly.entity_id
_entity_poly.type
_entity_poly.pdbx_seq_one_letter_code
_entity_poly.pdbx_strand_id
1 'polypeptide(L)' 'MTIPAPFISDPMDIEKDWIDYNGHLNMAYYNVLFDRCSDVAFEMMGMGPN' A
#
# COMPACT_ATOMS: atom_id res chain seq x y z
N MET A 1 5.81 15.57 15.44
CA MET A 1 5.29 16.04 14.14
C MET A 1 3.81 15.68 14.05
N THR A 2 2.99 16.50 13.40
CA THR A 2 1.58 16.19 13.14
C THR A 2 1.45 15.51 11.78
N ILE A 3 0.81 14.35 11.72
CA ILE A 3 0.53 13.61 10.48
C ILE A 3 -0.80 14.11 9.90
N PRO A 4 -0.89 14.46 8.61
CA PRO A 4 -2.15 14.83 7.97
C PRO A 4 -3.20 13.71 8.10
N ALA A 5 -4.44 14.07 8.45
CA ALA A 5 -5.55 13.14 8.57
C ALA A 5 -6.70 13.56 7.62
N PRO A 6 -7.18 12.67 6.72
CA PRO A 6 -6.70 11.30 6.53
C PRO A 6 -5.29 11.27 5.95
N PHE A 7 -4.53 10.21 6.29
CA PHE A 7 -3.31 9.88 5.58
C PHE A 7 -3.64 9.45 4.16
N ILE A 8 -2.86 9.90 3.19
CA ILE A 8 -2.99 9.55 1.77
C ILE A 8 -1.61 9.10 1.32
N SER A 9 -1.49 7.88 0.82
CA SER A 9 -0.23 7.40 0.25
C SER A 9 0.03 8.04 -1.11
N ASP A 10 1.29 7.99 -1.53
CA ASP A 10 1.62 8.19 -2.93
C ASP A 10 0.97 7.08 -3.78
N PRO A 11 0.70 7.36 -5.07
CA PRO A 11 0.29 6.33 -6.03
C PRO A 11 1.32 5.19 -6.07
N MET A 12 0.82 3.95 -6.12
CA MET A 12 1.65 2.75 -6.20
C MET A 12 1.47 2.07 -7.55
N ASP A 13 2.58 1.63 -8.13
CA ASP A 13 2.56 0.86 -9.37
C ASP A 13 2.05 -0.57 -9.14
N ILE A 14 1.42 -1.13 -10.18
CA ILE A 14 0.97 -2.52 -10.20
C ILE A 14 2.03 -3.38 -10.87
N GLU A 15 2.46 -4.43 -10.19
CA GLU A 15 3.39 -5.40 -10.77
C GLU A 15 2.71 -6.21 -11.87
N LYS A 16 3.44 -6.47 -12.96
CA LYS A 16 2.90 -7.23 -14.11
C LYS A 16 2.43 -8.63 -13.70
N ASP A 17 3.13 -9.26 -12.76
CA ASP A 17 2.83 -10.61 -12.27
C ASP A 17 1.61 -10.65 -11.34
N TRP A 18 1.02 -9.50 -11.01
CA TRP A 18 -0.20 -9.41 -10.21
C TRP A 18 -1.47 -9.44 -11.06
N ILE A 19 -1.32 -9.32 -12.38
CA ILE A 19 -2.42 -9.34 -13.32
C ILE A 19 -2.85 -10.80 -13.55
N ASP A 20 -4.13 -11.05 -13.32
CA ASP A 20 -4.72 -12.37 -13.52
C ASP A 20 -4.90 -12.70 -15.01
N TYR A 21 -5.35 -13.92 -15.29
CA TYR A 21 -5.62 -14.38 -16.66
C TYR A 21 -6.62 -13.48 -17.42
N ASN A 22 -7.50 -12.76 -16.72
CA ASN A 22 -8.52 -11.90 -17.30
C ASN A 22 -8.02 -10.48 -17.58
N GLY A 23 -6.76 -10.17 -17.24
CA GLY A 23 -6.21 -8.83 -17.39
C GLY A 23 -6.59 -7.87 -16.26
N HIS A 24 -7.17 -8.37 -15.16
CA HIS A 24 -7.47 -7.57 -13.98
C HIS A 24 -6.41 -7.77 -12.90
N LEU A 25 -6.28 -6.80 -11.98
CA LEU A 25 -5.50 -7.03 -10.77
C LEU A 25 -6.12 -8.20 -10.00
N ASN A 26 -5.33 -9.22 -9.68
CA ASN A 26 -5.81 -10.33 -8.87
C ASN A 26 -6.24 -9.81 -7.49
N MET A 27 -7.40 -10.29 -7.04
CA MET A 27 -8.02 -9.86 -5.78
C MET A 27 -7.10 -10.00 -4.55
N ALA A 28 -6.17 -10.95 -4.55
CA ALA A 28 -5.23 -11.13 -3.45
C ALA A 28 -4.23 -9.96 -3.31
N TYR A 29 -3.83 -9.33 -4.42
CA TYR A 29 -2.80 -8.28 -4.41
C TYR A 29 -3.32 -6.90 -4.00
N TYR A 30 -4.64 -6.71 -3.90
CA TYR A 30 -5.21 -5.53 -3.26
C TYR A 30 -4.75 -5.41 -1.80
N ASN A 31 -4.72 -6.53 -1.07
CA ASN A 31 -4.25 -6.52 0.31
C ASN A 31 -2.78 -6.14 0.40
N VAL A 32 -1.96 -6.53 -0.59
CA VAL A 32 -0.55 -6.13 -0.64
C VAL A 32 -0.40 -4.61 -0.83
N LEU A 33 -1.23 -3.99 -1.68
CA LEU A 33 -1.23 -2.53 -1.83
C LEU A 33 -1.66 -1.81 -0.55
N PHE A 34 -2.70 -2.32 0.13
CA PHE A 34 -3.16 -1.73 1.39
C PHE A 34 -2.13 -1.88 2.51
N ASP A 35 -1.43 -3.01 2.57
CA ASP A 35 -0.38 -3.28 3.56
C ASP A 35 0.80 -2.33 3.33
N ARG A 36 1.30 -2.22 2.10
CA ARG A 36 2.35 -1.26 1.71
C ARG A 36 1.98 0.19 2.04
N CYS A 37 0.72 0.58 1.83
CA CYS A 37 0.22 1.91 2.19
C CYS A 37 0.22 2.13 3.71
N SER A 38 -0.20 1.11 4.47
CA SER A 38 -0.26 1.15 5.93
C SER A 38 1.13 1.23 6.55
N ASP A 39 2.13 0.54 5.97
CA ASP A 39 3.51 0.60 6.41
C ASP A 39 4.07 2.03 6.40
N VAL A 40 3.75 2.83 5.37
CA VAL A 40 4.17 4.24 5.31
C VAL A 40 3.56 5.05 6.47
N ALA A 41 2.28 4.83 6.76
CA ALA A 41 1.62 5.49 7.87
C ALA A 41 2.20 5.05 9.23
N PHE A 42 2.51 3.75 9.38
CA PHE A 42 3.12 3.20 10.60
C PHE A 42 4.53 3.75 10.83
N GLU A 43 5.34 3.86 9.79
CA GLU A 43 6.66 4.50 9.84
C GLU A 43 6.55 5.94 10.35
N MET A 44 5.62 6.73 9.80
CA MET A 44 5.38 8.12 10.26
C MET A 44 4.93 8.22 11.72
N MET A 45 4.28 7.17 12.24
CA MET A 45 3.85 7.07 13.64
C MET A 45 4.94 6.50 14.57
N GLY A 46 6.11 6.13 14.06
CA GLY A 46 7.17 5.49 14.85
C GLY A 46 6.85 4.04 15.24
N MET A 47 5.99 3.37 14.46
CA MET A 47 5.62 1.96 14.61
C MET A 47 6.17 1.09 13.47
N GLY A 48 7.09 1.64 12.69
CA GLY A 48 7.79 0.91 11.65
C GLY A 48 8.78 -0.12 12.23
N PRO A 49 9.37 -0.97 11.37
CA PRO A 49 10.30 -2.00 11.81
C PRO A 49 11.62 -1.47 12.37
N ASN A 50 11.93 -0.17 12.28
CA ASN A 50 13.12 0.46 12.89
C ASN A 50 12.86 1.87 13.40
#